data_AF-A0A832TW06-F1
#
_entry.id   AF-A0A832TW06-F1
#
_cell.length_a   1.000
_cell.length_b   1.000
_cell.length_c   1.000
_cell.angle_alpha   90.00
_cell.angle_beta   90.00
_cell.angle_gamma   90.00
#
_symmetry.space_group_name_H-M   'P 1'
#
loop_
_entity.id
_entity.type
_entity.pdbx_description
1 polymer ?
#
loop_
_entity_poly.entity_id
_entity_poly.type
_entity_poly.pdbx_seq_one_letter_code
_entity_poly.pdbx_strand_id
1 'polypeptide(L)'
;ASIHRMQVLDDHRVAARLVEGRHTHVMLKRALAKGEKLPVAVTLGTHPAVTFASCTRVPTGMELPFAAELMGGELKVKRCSNGVLVPDAEIVLEGFITAELVEEGPFVDITGTYDPVRMQHVIEFTGMYTKPDFIYHGILPGGDEHKMLMGAPYEPKIYKAVAGVTEVKNVVLTKGGCGYLHAVVQIKKSTQGDARNAIMAAFAAHTSLKHVVVVDEDIDPGNPQEVEYAIATRVRGDVDVMVITGVRGSSLDPCQCEDGTNVKIGVDATMVSGREADFTRATW
;
A
#
# COMPACT_ATOMS: atom_id res chain seq x y z
N ALA A 1 12.57 -1.40 8.10
CA ALA A 1 12.87 -0.65 6.85
C ALA A 1 11.58 -0.03 6.32
N SER A 2 11.64 1.09 5.60
CA SER A 2 10.46 1.75 5.03
C SER A 2 10.85 2.65 3.86
N ILE A 3 9.91 2.89 2.94
CA ILE A 3 10.12 3.79 1.81
C ILE A 3 9.62 5.20 2.17
N HIS A 4 10.43 6.19 1.83
CA HIS A 4 10.14 7.62 2.00
C HIS A 4 10.51 8.36 0.72
N ARG A 5 9.67 9.31 0.29
CA ARG A 5 10.09 10.32 -0.68
C ARG A 5 10.95 11.36 0.01
N MET A 6 11.91 11.92 -0.73
CA MET A 6 12.86 12.89 -0.20
C MET A 6 13.05 14.03 -1.20
N GLN A 7 12.88 15.27 -0.74
CA GLN A 7 13.19 16.47 -1.51
C GLN A 7 14.62 16.91 -1.23
N VAL A 8 15.42 17.10 -2.28
CA VAL A 8 16.77 17.66 -2.17
C VAL A 8 16.68 19.12 -1.75
N LEU A 9 17.40 19.47 -0.69
CA LEU A 9 17.52 20.85 -0.19
C LEU A 9 18.87 21.45 -0.58
N ASP A 10 19.93 20.68 -0.38
CA ASP A 10 21.32 21.01 -0.73
C ASP A 10 22.16 19.74 -0.84
N ASP A 11 23.49 19.89 -0.93
CA ASP A 11 24.47 18.82 -1.14
C ASP A 11 24.44 17.71 -0.06
N HIS A 12 23.95 18.02 1.15
CA HIS A 12 23.98 17.10 2.29
C HIS A 12 22.64 16.91 3.00
N ARG A 13 21.61 17.64 2.60
CA ARG A 13 20.32 17.66 3.28
C ARG A 13 19.15 17.39 2.35
N VAL A 14 18.21 16.60 2.86
CA VAL A 14 16.92 16.35 2.23
C VAL A 14 15.78 16.52 3.21
N ALA A 15 14.61 16.94 2.76
CA ALA A 15 13.37 16.84 3.55
C ALA A 15 12.69 15.52 3.25
N ALA A 16 12.26 14.76 4.27
CA ALA A 16 11.65 13.45 4.08
C ALA A 16 10.24 13.38 4.67
N ARG A 17 9.27 12.89 3.89
CA ARG A 17 7.90 12.73 4.37
C ARG A 17 7.80 11.59 5.41
N LEU A 18 7.51 11.93 6.66
CA LEU A 18 7.32 10.97 7.75
C LEU A 18 5.86 10.90 8.19
N VAL A 19 5.11 9.93 7.65
CA VAL A 19 3.69 9.76 7.99
C VAL A 19 3.51 9.51 9.49
N GLU A 20 2.62 10.27 10.10
CA GLU A 20 2.38 10.30 11.53
C GLU A 20 1.93 8.91 12.03
N GLY A 21 2.49 8.48 13.15
CA GLY A 21 2.19 7.18 13.76
C GLY A 21 2.87 5.97 13.10
N ARG A 22 3.55 6.12 11.95
CA ARG A 22 4.38 5.04 11.38
C ARG A 22 5.66 4.83 12.18
N HIS A 23 6.28 3.64 12.02
CA HIS A 23 7.45 3.22 12.80
C HIS A 23 8.56 4.29 12.83
N THR A 24 8.95 4.84 11.68
CA THR A 24 10.00 5.89 11.58
C THR A 24 9.63 7.16 12.35
N HIS A 25 8.40 7.65 12.21
CA HIS A 25 7.91 8.82 12.94
C HIS A 25 7.90 8.58 14.47
N VAL A 26 7.45 7.40 14.91
CA VAL A 26 7.44 7.03 16.34
C VAL A 26 8.87 6.92 16.88
N MET A 27 9.80 6.37 16.12
CA MET A 27 11.22 6.29 16.48
C MET A 27 11.85 7.68 16.59
N LEU A 28 11.59 8.57 15.63
CA LEU A 28 12.09 9.94 15.65
C LEU A 28 11.58 10.69 16.87
N LYS A 29 10.27 10.62 17.14
CA LYS A 29 9.67 11.27 18.32
C LYS A 29 10.35 10.83 19.63
N ARG A 30 10.71 9.55 19.74
CA ARG A 30 11.44 9.01 20.91
C ARG A 30 12.88 9.51 21.00
N ALA A 31 13.58 9.64 19.88
CA ALA A 31 14.94 10.18 19.83
C ALA A 31 14.93 11.67 20.21
N LEU A 32 14.05 12.47 19.59
CA LEU A 32 13.93 13.90 19.87
C LEU A 32 13.53 14.19 21.33
N ALA A 33 12.70 13.35 21.94
CA ALA A 33 12.35 13.46 23.36
C ALA A 33 13.56 13.31 24.31
N LYS A 34 14.66 12.73 23.82
CA LYS A 34 15.95 12.61 24.53
C LYS A 34 16.96 13.67 24.10
N GLY A 35 16.60 14.58 23.20
CA GLY A 35 17.52 15.53 22.59
C GLY A 35 18.46 14.89 21.55
N GLU A 36 18.12 13.69 21.05
CA GLU A 36 18.94 12.94 20.10
C GLU A 36 18.36 13.03 18.68
N LYS A 37 19.22 13.00 17.67
CA LYS A 37 18.81 12.78 16.27
C LYS A 37 18.57 11.28 16.04
N LEU A 38 17.68 10.92 15.11
CA LEU A 38 17.44 9.51 14.79
C LEU A 38 18.47 9.01 13.75
N PRO A 39 19.33 8.03 14.06
CA PRO A 39 20.24 7.45 13.06
C PRO A 39 19.45 6.73 11.97
N VAL A 40 19.78 7.00 10.72
CA VAL A 40 19.17 6.38 9.54
C VAL A 40 20.21 6.07 8.46
N ALA A 41 19.82 5.20 7.54
CA ALA A 41 20.51 5.04 6.28
C ALA A 41 19.47 4.88 5.17
N VAL A 42 19.72 5.53 4.04
CA VAL A 42 18.90 5.44 2.82
C VAL A 42 19.64 4.54 1.85
N THR A 43 18.96 3.50 1.37
CA THR A 43 19.49 2.57 0.38
C THR A 43 18.74 2.71 -0.94
N LEU A 44 19.47 2.87 -2.04
CA LEU A 44 18.91 2.95 -3.41
C LEU A 44 19.47 1.78 -4.24
N GLY A 45 18.64 1.23 -5.14
CA GLY A 45 19.03 0.07 -5.96
C GLY A 45 19.26 -1.20 -5.14
N THR A 46 18.40 -1.47 -4.15
CA THR A 46 18.45 -2.76 -3.43
C THR A 46 17.79 -3.87 -4.26
N HIS A 47 18.01 -5.13 -3.86
CA HIS A 47 17.32 -6.26 -4.48
C HIS A 47 15.79 -6.05 -4.43
N PRO A 48 15.02 -6.34 -5.49
CA PRO A 48 13.57 -6.05 -5.53
C PRO A 48 12.76 -6.65 -4.36
N ALA A 49 13.17 -7.81 -3.83
CA ALA A 49 12.54 -8.41 -2.65
C ALA A 49 12.69 -7.54 -1.39
N VAL A 50 13.82 -6.83 -1.23
CA VAL A 50 14.06 -5.88 -0.13
C VAL A 50 13.16 -4.66 -0.27
N THR A 51 13.08 -4.10 -1.49
CA THR A 51 12.18 -2.99 -1.81
C THR A 51 10.73 -3.36 -1.51
N PHE A 52 10.26 -4.51 -2.00
CA PHE A 52 8.91 -5.02 -1.75
C PHE A 52 8.64 -5.25 -0.26
N ALA A 53 9.55 -5.93 0.44
CA ALA A 53 9.40 -6.22 1.86
C ALA A 53 9.27 -4.94 2.70
N SER A 54 9.99 -3.88 2.34
CA SER A 54 9.96 -2.56 2.98
C SER A 54 8.62 -1.83 2.84
N CYS A 55 7.76 -2.26 1.91
CA CYS A 55 6.41 -1.72 1.72
C CYS A 55 5.33 -2.50 2.49
N THR A 56 5.67 -3.67 3.01
CA THR A 56 4.71 -4.54 3.69
C THR A 56 4.33 -4.03 5.08
N ARG A 57 3.39 -4.73 5.72
CA ARG A 57 2.86 -4.40 7.05
C ARG A 57 3.27 -5.43 8.09
N VAL A 58 4.50 -5.93 7.98
CA VAL A 58 5.10 -6.85 8.96
C VAL A 58 5.33 -6.13 10.30
N PRO A 59 5.47 -6.86 11.42
CA PRO A 59 5.82 -6.26 12.71
C PRO A 59 7.11 -5.42 12.64
N THR A 60 7.26 -4.48 13.57
CA THR A 60 8.42 -3.59 13.61
C THR A 60 9.75 -4.38 13.60
N GLY A 61 10.63 -4.04 12.66
CA GLY A 61 11.95 -4.67 12.53
C GLY A 61 11.96 -5.95 11.70
N MET A 62 10.81 -6.38 11.19
CA MET A 62 10.69 -7.62 10.41
C MET A 62 10.79 -7.44 8.91
N GLU A 63 10.95 -6.21 8.38
CA GLU A 63 11.00 -6.00 6.93
C GLU A 63 12.23 -6.66 6.27
N LEU A 64 13.42 -6.54 6.86
CA LEU A 64 14.62 -7.22 6.33
C LEU A 64 14.59 -8.75 6.55
N PRO A 65 14.17 -9.29 7.72
CA PRO A 65 13.91 -10.72 7.87
C PRO A 65 12.90 -11.25 6.84
N PHE A 66 11.82 -10.51 6.55
CA PHE A 66 10.86 -10.92 5.54
C PHE A 66 11.48 -10.91 4.13
N ALA A 67 12.31 -9.92 3.80
CA ALA A 67 13.07 -9.93 2.56
C ALA A 67 14.00 -11.16 2.46
N ALA A 68 14.66 -11.55 3.56
CA ALA A 68 15.50 -12.73 3.61
C ALA A 68 14.71 -14.01 3.28
N GLU A 69 13.53 -14.18 3.89
CA GLU A 69 12.64 -15.32 3.60
C GLU A 69 12.24 -15.38 2.12
N LEU A 70 11.89 -14.23 1.51
CA LEU A 70 11.59 -14.15 0.07
C LEU A 70 12.79 -14.54 -0.82
N MET A 71 14.01 -14.45 -0.28
CA MET A 71 15.27 -14.71 -0.98
C MET A 71 15.89 -16.08 -0.61
N GLY A 72 15.17 -16.95 0.09
CA GLY A 72 15.64 -18.28 0.47
C GLY A 72 16.25 -18.39 1.88
N GLY A 73 15.97 -17.42 2.76
CA GLY A 73 16.26 -17.48 4.21
C GLY A 73 17.47 -16.67 4.67
N GLU A 74 18.28 -16.13 3.74
CA GLU A 74 19.47 -15.35 4.10
C GLU A 74 19.50 -13.98 3.40
N LEU A 75 19.82 -12.94 4.16
CA LEU A 75 20.09 -11.59 3.64
C LEU A 75 21.34 -11.03 4.31
N LYS A 76 22.38 -10.76 3.52
CA LYS A 76 23.59 -10.11 4.01
C LYS A 76 23.28 -8.64 4.31
N VAL A 77 23.68 -8.20 5.50
CA VAL A 77 23.58 -6.81 5.93
C VAL A 77 24.94 -6.28 6.37
N LYS A 78 25.16 -4.98 6.18
CA LYS A 78 26.33 -4.26 6.66
C LYS A 78 25.90 -3.26 7.71
N ARG A 79 26.77 -3.03 8.70
CA ARG A 79 26.56 -2.00 9.72
C ARG A 79 27.21 -0.68 9.27
N CYS A 80 26.42 0.38 9.19
CA CYS A 80 26.86 1.76 8.98
C CYS A 80 27.60 2.31 10.22
N SER A 81 28.31 3.42 10.06
CA SER A 81 29.08 4.04 11.16
C SER A 81 28.18 4.48 12.32
N ASN A 82 26.95 4.89 12.01
CA ASN A 82 25.90 5.27 12.96
C ASN A 82 25.14 4.08 13.57
N GLY A 83 25.56 2.84 13.28
CA GLY A 83 25.00 1.62 13.85
C GLY A 83 23.81 1.00 13.10
N VAL A 84 23.26 1.69 12.08
CA VAL A 84 22.15 1.17 11.26
C VAL A 84 22.60 -0.02 10.42
N LEU A 85 21.75 -1.03 10.28
CA LEU A 85 21.99 -2.17 9.39
C LEU A 85 21.35 -1.91 8.03
N VAL A 86 22.12 -2.06 6.96
CA VAL A 86 21.67 -1.90 5.58
C VAL A 86 21.88 -3.19 4.77
N PRO A 87 20.94 -3.54 3.87
CA PRO A 87 21.16 -4.60 2.88
C PRO A 87 22.17 -4.17 1.80
N ASP A 88 22.55 -5.09 0.92
CA ASP A 88 23.28 -4.72 -0.30
C ASP A 88 22.46 -3.75 -1.16
N ALA A 89 23.12 -2.71 -1.67
CA ALA A 89 22.50 -1.61 -2.40
C ALA A 89 23.51 -0.99 -3.38
N GLU A 90 23.02 -0.36 -4.44
CA GLU A 90 23.83 0.42 -5.38
C GLU A 90 24.40 1.69 -4.72
N ILE A 91 23.58 2.36 -3.89
CA ILE A 91 23.94 3.56 -3.14
C ILE A 91 23.44 3.43 -1.71
N VAL A 92 24.28 3.78 -0.74
CA VAL A 92 23.92 3.93 0.68
C VAL A 92 24.31 5.32 1.15
N LEU A 93 23.33 6.09 1.65
CA LEU A 93 23.54 7.37 2.30
C LEU A 93 23.30 7.19 3.81
N GLU A 94 24.34 7.35 4.63
CA GLU A 94 24.20 7.30 6.09
C GLU A 94 24.05 8.69 6.69
N GLY A 95 23.24 8.81 7.74
CA GLY A 95 22.94 10.11 8.32
C GLY A 95 22.00 10.06 9.50
N PHE A 96 21.35 11.19 9.76
CA PHE A 96 20.45 11.36 10.89
C PHE A 96 19.25 12.22 10.52
N ILE A 97 18.06 11.82 10.98
CA ILE A 97 16.88 12.68 10.93
C ILE A 97 16.93 13.65 12.12
N THR A 98 16.79 14.95 11.84
CA THR A 98 16.94 16.03 12.83
C THR A 98 15.59 16.56 13.31
N ALA A 99 15.62 17.48 14.29
CA ALA A 99 14.43 18.21 14.74
C ALA A 99 14.02 19.33 13.78
N GLU A 100 14.90 19.73 12.85
CA GLU A 100 14.65 20.80 11.88
C GLU A 100 13.47 20.42 10.99
N LEU A 101 12.57 21.38 10.76
CA LEU A 101 11.43 21.26 9.89
C LEU A 101 11.56 22.26 8.74
N VAL A 102 11.31 21.80 7.52
CA VAL A 102 11.29 22.64 6.32
C VAL A 102 10.06 22.33 5.47
N GLU A 103 9.70 23.23 4.56
CA GLU A 103 8.65 22.97 3.58
C GLU A 103 9.08 21.84 2.62
N GLU A 104 8.23 20.82 2.48
CA GLU A 104 8.40 19.72 1.54
C GLU A 104 7.22 19.64 0.57
N GLY A 105 7.51 19.54 -0.72
CA GLY A 105 6.55 19.46 -1.81
C GLY A 105 6.39 20.73 -2.63
N PRO A 106 5.35 20.79 -3.50
CA PRO A 106 4.35 19.73 -3.70
C PRO A 106 4.95 18.47 -4.34
N PHE A 107 4.30 17.34 -4.13
CA PHE A 107 4.66 16.06 -4.77
C PHE A 107 3.44 15.45 -5.46
N VAL A 108 3.69 14.59 -6.44
CA VAL A 108 2.63 13.75 -7.02
C VAL A 108 2.36 12.57 -6.09
N ASP A 109 1.10 12.31 -5.82
CA ASP A 109 0.61 11.21 -5.00
C ASP A 109 0.33 9.94 -5.83
N ILE A 110 0.01 8.81 -5.17
CA ILE A 110 -0.35 7.55 -5.84
C ILE A 110 -1.54 7.70 -6.79
N THR A 111 -2.46 8.62 -6.48
CA THR A 111 -3.62 8.92 -7.30
C THR A 111 -3.31 9.75 -8.55
N GLY A 112 -2.06 10.21 -8.71
CA GLY A 112 -1.67 11.15 -9.75
C GLY A 112 -2.07 12.60 -9.48
N THR A 113 -2.61 12.89 -8.29
CA THR A 113 -2.92 14.24 -7.82
C THR A 113 -1.76 14.85 -7.04
N TYR A 114 -1.83 16.14 -6.72
CA TYR A 114 -0.81 16.80 -5.90
C TYR A 114 -1.08 16.63 -4.41
N ASP A 115 -0.08 16.10 -3.71
CA ASP A 115 -0.01 16.14 -2.26
C ASP A 115 0.50 17.53 -1.82
N PRO A 116 -0.17 18.20 -0.86
CA PRO A 116 0.17 19.58 -0.51
C PRO A 116 1.52 19.70 0.21
N VAL A 117 2.05 20.92 0.16
CA VAL A 117 3.25 21.32 0.91
C VAL A 117 3.00 21.16 2.41
N ARG A 118 3.95 20.54 3.12
CA ARG A 118 3.91 20.39 4.58
C ARG A 118 5.28 20.58 5.19
N MET A 119 5.31 20.93 6.47
CA MET A 119 6.55 20.94 7.25
C MET A 119 6.99 19.49 7.51
N GLN A 120 8.18 19.11 7.05
CA GLN A 120 8.76 17.78 7.22
C GLN A 120 10.18 17.85 7.77
N HIS A 121 10.62 16.75 8.38
CA HIS A 121 11.93 16.68 9.01
C HIS A 121 13.06 16.58 7.99
N VAL A 122 14.19 17.19 8.33
CA VAL A 122 15.42 17.12 7.55
C VAL A 122 16.20 15.86 7.90
N ILE A 123 16.72 15.19 6.87
CA ILE A 123 17.78 14.19 6.99
C ILE A 123 19.09 14.86 6.60
N GLU A 124 20.06 14.83 7.50
CA GLU A 124 21.44 15.24 7.25
C GLU A 124 22.30 14.01 7.00
N PHE A 125 22.97 13.96 5.85
CA PHE A 125 23.86 12.86 5.49
C PHE A 125 25.30 13.15 5.93
N THR A 126 25.94 12.14 6.52
CA THR A 126 27.34 12.19 6.96
C THR A 126 28.27 11.39 6.05
N GLY A 127 27.73 10.55 5.18
CA GLY A 127 28.52 9.74 4.26
C GLY A 127 27.68 9.13 3.14
N MET A 128 28.34 8.85 2.02
CA MET A 128 27.78 8.15 0.86
C MET A 128 28.73 7.03 0.46
N TYR A 129 28.17 5.85 0.22
CA TYR A 129 28.89 4.68 -0.28
C TYR A 129 28.20 4.17 -1.53
N THR A 130 28.98 3.83 -2.55
CA THR A 130 28.46 3.34 -3.82
C THR A 130 29.22 2.12 -4.31
N LYS A 131 28.55 1.35 -5.17
CA LYS A 131 29.26 0.42 -6.05
C LYS A 131 29.97 1.20 -7.18
N PRO A 132 31.02 0.63 -7.79
CA PRO A 132 31.52 1.12 -9.08
C PRO A 132 30.40 1.08 -10.12
N ASP A 133 30.21 2.14 -10.91
CA ASP A 133 29.17 2.25 -11.94
C ASP A 133 27.74 1.98 -11.43
N PHE A 134 27.40 2.58 -10.28
CA PHE A 134 26.15 2.33 -9.58
C PHE A 134 24.90 2.75 -10.38
N ILE A 135 23.79 2.06 -10.13
CA ILE A 135 22.48 2.40 -10.70
C ILE A 135 21.67 3.24 -9.70
N TYR A 136 21.17 4.40 -10.16
CA TYR A 136 20.16 5.15 -9.41
C TYR A 136 18.76 4.63 -9.73
N HIS A 137 18.19 3.82 -8.84
CA HIS A 137 16.79 3.37 -8.94
C HIS A 137 15.86 4.39 -8.29
N GLY A 138 15.11 5.12 -9.12
CA GLY A 138 14.03 6.01 -8.69
C GLY A 138 12.66 5.40 -8.93
N ILE A 139 11.76 5.56 -7.96
CA ILE A 139 10.34 5.19 -8.11
C ILE A 139 9.59 6.43 -8.60
N LEU A 140 9.00 6.35 -9.80
CA LEU A 140 8.20 7.45 -10.35
C LEU A 140 6.91 7.63 -9.53
N PRO A 141 6.67 8.80 -8.91
CA PRO A 141 5.43 9.06 -8.20
C PRO A 141 4.21 8.93 -9.10
N GLY A 142 3.17 8.26 -8.61
CA GLY A 142 1.96 7.92 -9.38
C GLY A 142 2.15 6.86 -10.50
N GLY A 143 3.39 6.42 -10.76
CA GLY A 143 3.72 5.38 -11.72
C GLY A 143 3.31 3.98 -11.27
N ASP A 144 3.43 3.00 -12.16
CA ASP A 144 2.99 1.62 -11.91
C ASP A 144 3.78 0.94 -10.79
N GLU A 145 5.09 1.20 -10.68
CA GLU A 145 5.91 0.66 -9.59
C GLU A 145 5.45 1.20 -8.22
N HIS A 146 5.14 2.50 -8.13
CA HIS A 146 4.60 3.09 -6.89
C HIS A 146 3.28 2.44 -6.50
N LYS A 147 2.36 2.29 -7.46
CA LYS A 147 1.05 1.67 -7.24
C LYS A 147 1.17 0.21 -6.83
N MET A 148 2.04 -0.55 -7.48
CA MET A 148 2.29 -1.96 -7.17
C MET A 148 2.88 -2.11 -5.77
N LEU A 149 3.95 -1.37 -5.45
CA LEU A 149 4.63 -1.47 -4.15
C LEU A 149 3.71 -1.09 -2.99
N MET A 150 2.79 -0.14 -3.19
CA MET A 150 1.86 0.28 -2.15
C MET A 150 0.62 -0.62 -2.03
N GLY A 151 0.11 -1.10 -3.17
CA GLY A 151 -1.10 -1.90 -3.29
C GLY A 151 -0.90 -3.38 -2.97
N ALA A 152 0.02 -4.03 -3.67
CA ALA A 152 0.22 -5.49 -3.60
C ALA A 152 0.33 -6.04 -2.18
N PRO A 153 0.95 -5.35 -1.19
CA PRO A 153 0.95 -5.83 0.20
C PRO A 153 -0.42 -5.93 0.89
N TYR A 154 -1.46 -5.25 0.39
CA TYR A 154 -2.82 -5.32 0.93
C TYR A 154 -3.66 -6.46 0.36
N GLU A 155 -3.42 -6.89 -0.88
CA GLU A 155 -4.13 -8.01 -1.51
C GLU A 155 -4.10 -9.30 -0.66
N PRO A 156 -2.95 -9.81 -0.17
CA PRO A 156 -2.93 -11.01 0.68
C PRO A 156 -3.56 -10.78 2.06
N LYS A 157 -3.57 -9.53 2.56
CA LYS A 157 -4.26 -9.20 3.82
C LYS A 157 -5.78 -9.27 3.65
N ILE A 158 -6.29 -8.70 2.56
CA ILE A 158 -7.71 -8.77 2.21
C ILE A 158 -8.08 -10.23 1.96
N TYR A 159 -7.30 -10.95 1.15
CA TYR A 159 -7.50 -12.39 0.90
C TYR A 159 -7.65 -13.17 2.21
N LYS A 160 -6.69 -13.03 3.13
CA LYS A 160 -6.70 -13.74 4.42
C LYS A 160 -7.92 -13.38 5.28
N ALA A 161 -8.32 -12.11 5.30
CA ALA A 161 -9.47 -11.67 6.07
C ALA A 161 -10.79 -12.23 5.49
N VAL A 162 -10.94 -12.18 4.17
CA VAL A 162 -12.13 -12.70 3.48
C VAL A 162 -12.18 -14.22 3.54
N ALA A 163 -11.03 -14.91 3.47
CA ALA A 163 -10.94 -16.37 3.63
C ALA A 163 -11.43 -16.85 5.01
N GLY A 164 -11.50 -15.95 6.01
CA GLY A 164 -12.11 -16.25 7.31
C GLY A 164 -13.64 -16.28 7.31
N VAL A 165 -14.29 -15.82 6.23
CA VAL A 165 -15.76 -15.72 6.14
C VAL A 165 -16.37 -16.43 4.91
N THR A 166 -15.59 -16.68 3.85
CA THR A 166 -16.03 -17.45 2.66
C THR A 166 -14.82 -18.00 1.90
N GLU A 167 -15.04 -18.86 0.90
CA GLU A 167 -13.97 -19.37 0.04
C GLU A 167 -13.52 -18.29 -0.95
N VAL A 168 -12.29 -17.81 -0.81
CA VAL A 168 -11.68 -16.80 -1.69
C VAL A 168 -10.84 -17.48 -2.75
N LYS A 169 -10.93 -17.01 -3.99
CA LYS A 169 -10.08 -17.42 -5.10
C LYS A 169 -8.98 -16.43 -5.37
N ASN A 170 -9.29 -15.14 -5.36
CA ASN A 170 -8.33 -14.10 -5.71
C ASN A 170 -8.75 -12.72 -5.17
N VAL A 171 -7.79 -11.81 -5.02
CA VAL A 171 -8.02 -10.40 -4.68
C VAL A 171 -7.11 -9.53 -5.53
N VAL A 172 -7.66 -8.52 -6.18
CA VAL A 172 -6.91 -7.58 -7.01
C VAL A 172 -7.25 -6.15 -6.60
N LEU A 173 -6.24 -5.34 -6.27
CA LEU A 173 -6.39 -3.90 -6.22
C LEU A 173 -6.29 -3.33 -7.63
N THR A 174 -7.40 -2.76 -8.10
CA THR A 174 -7.54 -2.43 -9.51
C THR A 174 -6.66 -1.24 -9.92
N LYS A 175 -6.16 -1.28 -11.16
CA LYS A 175 -5.42 -0.14 -11.73
C LYS A 175 -6.26 1.14 -11.79
N GLY A 176 -7.56 1.02 -12.09
CA GLY A 176 -8.51 2.14 -12.07
C GLY A 176 -8.69 2.76 -10.69
N GLY A 177 -8.64 1.95 -9.63
CA GLY A 177 -8.56 2.41 -8.24
C GLY A 177 -7.17 2.82 -7.78
N CYS A 178 -6.26 3.14 -8.70
CA CYS A 178 -4.87 3.52 -8.45
C CYS A 178 -4.06 2.46 -7.69
N GLY A 179 -4.44 1.19 -7.75
CA GLY A 179 -3.79 0.11 -7.00
C GLY A 179 -3.97 0.23 -5.48
N TYR A 180 -4.95 1.01 -5.00
CA TYR A 180 -5.08 1.30 -3.56
C TYR A 180 -6.52 1.48 -3.10
N LEU A 181 -7.32 2.25 -3.84
CA LEU A 181 -8.64 2.69 -3.38
C LEU A 181 -9.75 1.69 -3.72
N HIS A 182 -9.59 0.86 -4.76
CA HIS A 182 -10.61 -0.11 -5.17
C HIS A 182 -10.05 -1.54 -5.22
N ALA A 183 -10.80 -2.49 -4.69
CA ALA A 183 -10.51 -3.92 -4.78
C ALA A 183 -11.60 -4.68 -5.54
N VAL A 184 -11.22 -5.77 -6.19
CA VAL A 184 -12.12 -6.83 -6.62
C VAL A 184 -11.76 -8.09 -5.86
N VAL A 185 -12.75 -8.74 -5.26
CA VAL A 185 -12.59 -9.97 -4.49
C VAL A 185 -13.36 -11.08 -5.21
N GLN A 186 -12.64 -12.06 -5.71
CA GLN A 186 -13.23 -13.23 -6.38
C GLN A 186 -13.47 -14.33 -5.34
N ILE A 187 -14.72 -14.77 -5.22
CA ILE A 187 -15.12 -15.80 -4.24
C ILE A 187 -15.80 -16.98 -4.93
N LYS A 188 -15.82 -18.11 -4.23
CA LYS A 188 -16.74 -19.20 -4.48
C LYS A 188 -17.81 -19.18 -3.39
N LYS A 189 -18.99 -18.67 -3.75
CA LYS A 189 -20.09 -18.50 -2.81
C LYS A 189 -20.62 -19.85 -2.31
N SER A 190 -20.69 -20.02 -1.00
CA SER A 190 -21.30 -21.18 -0.35
C SER A 190 -22.73 -20.87 0.11
N THR A 191 -22.98 -19.66 0.58
CA THR A 191 -24.32 -19.23 1.02
C THR A 191 -24.67 -17.82 0.56
N GLN A 192 -25.97 -17.56 0.41
CA GLN A 192 -26.45 -16.20 0.11
C GLN A 192 -26.12 -15.28 1.30
N GLY A 193 -25.25 -14.29 1.08
CA GLY A 193 -24.74 -13.38 2.11
C GLY A 193 -23.21 -13.39 2.25
N ASP A 194 -22.53 -14.42 1.74
CA ASP A 194 -21.06 -14.53 1.77
C ASP A 194 -20.37 -13.28 1.19
N ALA A 195 -20.89 -12.76 0.08
CA ALA A 195 -20.35 -11.56 -0.57
C ALA A 195 -20.42 -10.32 0.34
N ARG A 196 -21.51 -10.13 1.09
CA ARG A 196 -21.59 -9.02 2.07
C ARG A 196 -20.60 -9.19 3.22
N ASN A 197 -20.40 -10.40 3.71
CA ASN A 197 -19.37 -10.68 4.71
C ASN A 197 -17.96 -10.42 4.15
N ALA A 198 -17.72 -10.81 2.90
CA ALA A 198 -16.46 -10.55 2.21
C ALA A 198 -16.19 -9.05 2.06
N ILE A 199 -17.20 -8.24 1.70
CA ILE A 199 -17.10 -6.77 1.64
C ILE A 199 -16.64 -6.21 3.00
N MET A 200 -17.32 -6.60 4.09
CA MET A 200 -16.98 -6.11 5.43
C MET A 200 -15.56 -6.53 5.85
N ALA A 201 -15.18 -7.78 5.57
CA ALA A 201 -13.85 -8.29 5.86
C ALA A 201 -12.75 -7.56 5.07
N ALA A 202 -13.00 -7.24 3.79
CA ALA A 202 -12.09 -6.46 2.96
C ALA A 202 -11.86 -5.04 3.51
N PHE A 203 -12.94 -4.35 3.91
CA PHE A 203 -12.82 -3.03 4.52
C PHE A 203 -12.10 -3.05 5.87
N ALA A 204 -12.31 -4.08 6.68
CA ALA A 204 -11.58 -4.26 7.93
C ALA A 204 -10.08 -4.50 7.71
N ALA A 205 -9.71 -5.27 6.67
CA ALA A 205 -8.33 -5.56 6.33
C ALA A 205 -7.56 -4.35 5.75
N HIS A 206 -8.26 -3.51 4.99
CA HIS A 206 -7.72 -2.32 4.36
C HIS A 206 -8.57 -1.07 4.67
N THR A 207 -8.19 -0.37 5.73
CA THR A 207 -8.93 0.81 6.21
C THR A 207 -8.99 1.99 5.22
N SER A 208 -8.05 2.10 4.28
CA SER A 208 -8.06 3.13 3.24
C SER A 208 -8.80 2.72 1.95
N LEU A 209 -9.26 1.46 1.86
CA LEU A 209 -10.04 0.97 0.74
C LEU A 209 -11.37 1.73 0.65
N LYS A 210 -11.65 2.34 -0.50
CA LYS A 210 -12.87 3.13 -0.73
C LYS A 210 -13.99 2.24 -1.25
N HIS A 211 -13.70 1.44 -2.28
CA HIS A 211 -14.69 0.58 -2.92
C HIS A 211 -14.22 -0.87 -3.01
N VAL A 212 -15.16 -1.80 -2.97
CA VAL A 212 -14.91 -3.22 -3.23
C VAL A 212 -16.05 -3.84 -4.02
N VAL A 213 -15.71 -4.62 -5.04
CA VAL A 213 -16.66 -5.42 -5.81
C VAL A 213 -16.36 -6.90 -5.53
N VAL A 214 -17.37 -7.66 -5.15
CA VAL A 214 -17.25 -9.11 -4.96
C VAL A 214 -17.86 -9.81 -6.15
N VAL A 215 -17.12 -10.73 -6.77
CA VAL A 215 -17.50 -11.44 -8.00
C VAL A 215 -17.35 -12.94 -7.83
N ASP A 216 -18.05 -13.72 -8.67
CA ASP A 216 -17.92 -15.19 -8.68
C ASP A 216 -16.63 -15.65 -9.39
N GLU A 217 -16.33 -16.94 -9.27
CA GLU A 217 -15.16 -17.60 -9.85
C GLU A 217 -15.07 -17.56 -11.38
N ASP A 218 -16.16 -17.23 -12.09
CA ASP A 218 -16.17 -17.11 -13.54
C ASP A 218 -15.74 -15.72 -14.05
N ILE A 219 -15.59 -14.74 -13.17
CA ILE A 219 -15.19 -13.36 -13.51
C ILE A 219 -13.71 -13.17 -13.19
N ASP A 220 -12.90 -12.81 -14.18
CA ASP A 220 -11.49 -12.44 -13.94
C ASP A 220 -11.41 -11.08 -13.20
N PRO A 221 -10.94 -11.04 -11.94
CA PRO A 221 -10.82 -9.80 -11.19
C PRO A 221 -9.76 -8.83 -11.76
N GLY A 222 -8.86 -9.31 -12.61
CA GLY A 222 -7.87 -8.50 -13.32
C GLY A 222 -8.43 -7.82 -14.58
N ASN A 223 -9.57 -8.27 -15.10
CA ASN A 223 -10.18 -7.75 -16.32
C ASN A 223 -11.31 -6.76 -15.98
N PRO A 224 -11.10 -5.43 -16.18
CA PRO A 224 -12.11 -4.44 -15.84
C PRO A 224 -13.43 -4.61 -16.60
N GLN A 225 -13.40 -5.14 -17.83
CA GLN A 225 -14.62 -5.35 -18.62
C GLN A 225 -15.48 -6.49 -18.04
N GLU A 226 -14.85 -7.54 -17.52
CA GLU A 226 -15.59 -8.64 -16.88
C GLU A 226 -16.17 -8.23 -15.54
N VAL A 227 -15.44 -7.42 -14.77
CA VAL A 227 -15.96 -6.84 -13.52
C VAL A 227 -17.14 -5.91 -13.79
N GLU A 228 -17.05 -5.06 -14.82
CA GLU A 228 -18.16 -4.21 -15.25
C GLU A 228 -19.36 -5.04 -15.72
N TYR A 229 -19.13 -6.12 -16.49
CA TYR A 229 -20.18 -7.07 -16.87
C TYR A 229 -20.87 -7.69 -15.65
N ALA A 230 -20.11 -8.12 -14.64
CA ALA A 230 -20.67 -8.67 -13.41
C ALA A 230 -21.55 -7.64 -12.69
N ILE A 231 -21.08 -6.39 -12.59
CA ILE A 231 -21.86 -5.29 -12.02
C ILE A 231 -23.17 -5.09 -12.83
N ALA A 232 -23.09 -5.03 -14.15
CA ALA A 232 -24.24 -4.74 -15.00
C ALA A 232 -25.30 -5.85 -14.98
N THR A 233 -24.90 -7.12 -14.81
CA THR A 233 -25.79 -8.27 -15.00
C THR A 233 -26.19 -8.99 -13.71
N ARG A 234 -25.47 -8.75 -12.60
CA ARG A 234 -25.68 -9.46 -11.32
C ARG A 234 -26.06 -8.55 -10.16
N VAL A 235 -26.08 -7.22 -10.35
CA VAL A 235 -26.34 -6.25 -9.27
C VAL A 235 -27.72 -5.64 -9.42
N ARG A 236 -28.52 -5.71 -8.35
CA ARG A 236 -29.70 -4.87 -8.17
C ARG A 236 -29.38 -3.77 -7.15
N GLY A 237 -29.31 -2.52 -7.61
CA GLY A 237 -28.72 -1.40 -6.85
C GLY A 237 -29.36 -1.08 -5.48
N ASP A 238 -30.62 -1.44 -5.25
CA ASP A 238 -31.32 -1.25 -3.97
C ASP A 238 -30.95 -2.30 -2.92
N VAL A 239 -30.38 -3.43 -3.32
CA VAL A 239 -30.05 -4.55 -2.40
C VAL A 239 -28.61 -5.01 -2.48
N ASP A 240 -27.94 -4.92 -3.62
CA ASP A 240 -26.61 -5.50 -3.79
C ASP A 240 -25.50 -4.46 -3.58
N VAL A 241 -25.88 -3.20 -3.30
CA VAL A 241 -24.96 -2.11 -2.96
C VAL A 241 -25.03 -1.82 -1.47
N MET A 242 -23.89 -1.94 -0.79
CA MET A 242 -23.73 -1.57 0.61
C MET A 242 -23.02 -0.21 0.72
N VAL A 243 -23.70 0.76 1.34
CA VAL A 243 -23.17 2.10 1.61
C VAL A 243 -22.83 2.23 3.09
N ILE A 244 -21.58 2.55 3.41
CA ILE A 244 -21.12 2.76 4.79
C ILE A 244 -20.60 4.19 4.90
N THR A 245 -21.33 5.05 5.61
CA THR A 245 -21.03 6.49 5.77
C THR A 245 -20.29 6.78 7.07
N GLY A 246 -19.53 7.88 7.12
CA GLY A 246 -18.93 8.39 8.36
C GLY A 246 -17.77 7.53 8.89
N VAL A 247 -17.12 6.77 8.00
CA VAL A 247 -16.00 5.89 8.35
C VAL A 247 -14.69 6.49 7.89
N ARG A 248 -13.58 6.15 8.55
CA ARG A 248 -12.26 6.62 8.14
C ARG A 248 -11.92 6.16 6.72
N GLY A 249 -11.46 7.11 5.90
CA GLY A 249 -11.01 6.87 4.52
C GLY A 249 -9.49 6.94 4.35
N SER A 250 -9.08 7.17 3.10
CA SER A 250 -7.71 7.49 2.74
C SER A 250 -7.51 9.01 2.70
N SER A 251 -6.42 9.51 3.29
CA SER A 251 -5.98 10.90 3.11
C SER A 251 -5.60 11.24 1.67
N LEU A 252 -5.50 10.22 0.82
CA LEU A 252 -5.15 10.33 -0.60
C LEU A 252 -6.39 10.43 -1.49
N ASP A 253 -7.59 10.24 -0.95
CA ASP A 253 -8.84 10.41 -1.69
C ASP A 253 -9.21 11.90 -1.72
N PRO A 254 -9.26 12.55 -2.90
CA PRO A 254 -9.65 13.95 -3.01
C PRO A 254 -11.09 14.24 -2.53
N CYS A 255 -11.94 13.21 -2.42
CA CYS A 255 -13.33 13.33 -1.97
C CYS A 255 -13.52 13.10 -0.47
N GLN A 256 -12.46 12.94 0.33
CA GLN A 256 -12.62 12.79 1.78
C GLN A 256 -13.21 14.05 2.42
N CYS A 257 -13.93 13.87 3.53
CA CYS A 257 -14.37 14.99 4.36
C CYS A 257 -13.17 15.65 5.07
N GLU A 258 -13.33 16.90 5.49
CA GLU A 258 -12.29 17.65 6.22
C GLU A 258 -11.86 16.97 7.53
N ASP A 259 -12.77 16.23 8.17
CA ASP A 259 -12.52 15.46 9.39
C ASP A 259 -11.83 14.10 9.14
N GLY A 260 -11.51 13.78 7.88
CA GLY A 260 -10.89 12.52 7.45
C GLY A 260 -11.86 11.34 7.36
N THR A 261 -13.16 11.57 7.55
CA THR A 261 -14.20 10.58 7.26
C THR A 261 -14.52 10.52 5.77
N ASN A 262 -15.17 9.43 5.36
CA ASN A 262 -15.49 9.14 3.97
C ASN A 262 -16.69 8.17 3.90
N VAL A 263 -17.12 7.86 2.70
CA VAL A 263 -18.11 6.83 2.38
C VAL A 263 -17.42 5.65 1.71
N LYS A 264 -17.73 4.44 2.16
CA LYS A 264 -17.29 3.20 1.52
C LYS A 264 -18.46 2.54 0.80
N ILE A 265 -18.19 1.99 -0.39
CA ILE A 265 -19.19 1.28 -1.20
C ILE A 265 -18.72 -0.14 -1.47
N GLY A 266 -19.52 -1.10 -1.04
CA GLY A 266 -19.38 -2.49 -1.43
C GLY A 266 -20.43 -2.89 -2.44
N VAL A 267 -20.05 -3.67 -3.44
CA VAL A 267 -20.97 -4.20 -4.47
C VAL A 267 -20.90 -5.71 -4.47
N ASP A 268 -22.03 -6.36 -4.20
CA ASP A 268 -22.22 -7.79 -4.39
C ASP A 268 -22.60 -8.04 -5.86
N ALA A 269 -21.62 -8.35 -6.68
CA ALA A 269 -21.81 -8.69 -8.09
C ALA A 269 -21.77 -10.23 -8.28
N THR A 270 -22.26 -10.99 -7.29
CA THR A 270 -22.32 -12.45 -7.36
C THR A 270 -23.68 -12.96 -7.84
N MET A 271 -23.68 -14.09 -8.56
CA MET A 271 -24.90 -14.76 -9.05
C MET A 271 -25.82 -15.15 -7.90
N VAL A 272 -27.13 -14.96 -7.99
CA VAL A 272 -28.06 -15.34 -6.91
C VAL A 272 -27.97 -16.86 -6.64
N SER A 273 -27.76 -17.25 -5.38
CA SER A 273 -27.63 -18.66 -5.00
C SER A 273 -28.87 -19.47 -5.38
N GLY A 274 -28.67 -20.62 -6.02
CA GLY A 274 -29.72 -21.50 -6.53
C GLY A 274 -30.32 -21.05 -7.87
N ARG A 275 -29.82 -19.96 -8.47
CA ARG A 275 -30.22 -19.43 -9.78
C ARG A 275 -29.04 -19.26 -10.73
N GLU A 276 -27.93 -19.97 -10.49
CA GLU A 276 -26.68 -19.83 -11.25
C GLU A 276 -26.88 -20.08 -12.76
N ALA A 277 -27.81 -20.97 -13.12
CA ALA A 277 -28.17 -21.24 -14.50
C ALA A 277 -28.64 -19.99 -15.27
N ASP A 278 -29.31 -19.04 -14.59
CA ASP A 278 -29.82 -17.80 -15.20
C ASP A 278 -28.68 -16.86 -15.66
N PHE A 279 -27.46 -17.06 -15.15
CA PHE A 279 -26.31 -16.20 -15.38
C PHE A 279 -25.23 -16.85 -16.26
N THR A 280 -25.50 -18.05 -16.78
CA THR A 280 -24.55 -18.78 -17.63
C THR A 280 -24.34 -18.03 -18.94
N ARG A 281 -23.09 -17.66 -19.23
CA ARG A 281 -22.72 -17.01 -20.50
C ARG A 281 -22.80 -18.02 -21.65
N ALA A 282 -23.39 -17.58 -22.76
CA ALA A 282 -23.34 -18.31 -24.02
C ALA A 282 -21.89 -18.46 -24.51
N THR A 283 -21.55 -19.61 -25.10
CA THR A 283 -20.19 -19.95 -25.55
C THR A 283 -20.04 -19.96 -27.08
N TRP A 284 -21.06 -19.48 -27.80
CA TRP A 284 -21.15 -19.50 -29.27
C TRP A 284 -20.81 -18.15 -29.90
#